data_AF-A0A1Q4VEH6-F1
#
_entry.id   AF-A0A1Q4VEH6-F1
#
_cell.length_a   1.000
_cell.length_b   1.000
_cell.length_c   1.000
_cell.angle_alpha   90.00
_cell.angle_beta   90.00
_cell.angle_gamma   90.00
#
_symmetry.space_group_name_H-M   'P 1'
#
loop_
_entity.id
_entity.type
_entity.pdbx_description
1 polymer ?
#
loop_
_entity_poly.entity_id
_entity_poly.type
_entity_poly.pdbx_seq_one_letter_code
_entity_poly.pdbx_strand_id
1 'polypeptide(L)'
;MSPYVLLARLAGPLQSWGLSSRFDQRDTHLRPTKSGFVGLLAAAVGFNREDPITPLDELRFAVRADRPGTPVEDYHTVGGGRYPLRPRDLITDHRLNRTMAPLFDDVPGRAFGVMPSPSADGWYGAPKGIAPDADSGQLLARTGHRNPIITNRSYLADAQFVAAVEHEDKQMLDELAVALEQPRRLLWLGRKSCPPAGEISGGVHPGCIEEVFATTRLLPQATSEQPWTWVEVAPGTTGASRINDQPVSFHPTHRSYAPRWERRVRIEPGQSIGWEHLL
;
A
#
# COMPACT_ATOMS: atom_id res chain seq x y z
N MET A 1 3.38 31.00 11.21
CA MET A 1 3.85 31.59 9.94
C MET A 1 2.79 31.31 8.86
N SER A 2 2.86 31.85 7.65
CA SER A 2 1.96 31.37 6.59
C SER A 2 2.35 29.94 6.23
N PRO A 3 1.40 28.98 6.18
CA PRO A 3 1.70 27.60 5.86
C PRO A 3 2.04 27.42 4.37
N TYR A 4 2.58 26.25 4.05
CA TYR A 4 2.84 25.78 2.70
C TYR A 4 2.16 24.43 2.48
N VAL A 5 1.85 24.12 1.22
CA VAL A 5 1.16 22.89 0.82
C VAL A 5 1.94 22.18 -0.26
N LEU A 6 2.27 20.91 -0.02
CA LEU A 6 2.75 20.00 -1.05
C LEU A 6 1.55 19.32 -1.71
N LEU A 7 1.42 19.46 -3.02
CA LEU A 7 0.45 18.73 -3.83
C LEU A 7 1.04 17.42 -4.34
N ALA A 8 0.21 16.40 -4.45
CA ALA A 8 0.58 15.15 -5.10
C ALA A 8 -0.57 14.57 -5.92
N ARG A 9 -0.30 14.24 -7.18
CA ARG A 9 -1.18 13.48 -8.06
C ARG A 9 -1.07 12.00 -7.76
N LEU A 10 -2.20 11.39 -7.40
CA LEU A 10 -2.33 9.95 -7.18
C LEU A 10 -3.17 9.36 -8.30
N ALA A 11 -2.51 8.96 -9.39
CA ALA A 11 -3.11 8.35 -10.57
C ALA A 11 -2.42 7.02 -10.89
N GLY A 12 -3.21 6.03 -11.31
CA GLY A 12 -2.74 4.70 -11.68
C GLY A 12 -3.93 3.81 -12.05
N PRO A 13 -3.70 2.66 -12.73
CA PRO A 13 -4.78 1.80 -13.18
C PRO A 13 -5.60 1.23 -12.01
N LEU A 14 -4.95 0.94 -10.88
CA LEU A 14 -5.54 0.45 -9.65
C LEU A 14 -4.95 1.19 -8.45
N GLN A 15 -5.76 1.42 -7.42
CA GLN A 15 -5.33 1.94 -6.11
C GLN A 15 -6.01 1.16 -4.98
N SER A 16 -5.43 1.15 -3.76
CA SER A 16 -6.08 0.50 -2.60
C SER A 16 -5.69 1.15 -1.28
N TRP A 17 -6.63 1.85 -0.64
CA TRP A 17 -6.42 2.69 0.54
C TRP A 17 -7.14 2.13 1.76
N GLY A 18 -6.61 1.06 2.34
CA GLY A 18 -7.31 0.35 3.42
C GLY A 18 -7.45 1.15 4.71
N LEU A 19 -8.62 1.04 5.37
CA LEU A 19 -8.86 1.53 6.73
C LEU A 19 -8.85 0.39 7.74
N SER A 20 -9.37 -0.76 7.33
CA SER A 20 -9.47 -1.94 8.17
C SER A 20 -9.04 -3.17 7.38
N SER A 21 -8.32 -4.06 8.05
CA SER A 21 -7.68 -5.17 7.35
C SER A 21 -7.71 -6.40 8.23
N ARG A 22 -8.93 -6.86 8.55
CA ARG A 22 -9.15 -8.03 9.37
C ARG A 22 -9.33 -9.25 8.47
N PHE A 23 -8.45 -10.23 8.67
CA PHE A 23 -8.53 -11.57 8.08
C PHE A 23 -8.44 -11.63 6.55
N ASP A 24 -9.41 -12.29 5.94
CA ASP A 24 -9.53 -12.69 4.54
C ASP A 24 -10.10 -11.59 3.64
N GLN A 25 -10.88 -10.67 4.20
CA GLN A 25 -11.34 -9.47 3.50
C GLN A 25 -10.41 -8.28 3.74
N ARG A 26 -9.97 -7.68 2.63
CA ARG A 26 -9.09 -6.51 2.64
C ARG A 26 -9.80 -5.37 1.92
N ASP A 27 -10.32 -4.44 2.72
CA ASP A 27 -11.05 -3.28 2.22
C ASP A 27 -10.16 -2.30 1.42
N THR A 28 -10.84 -1.35 0.79
CA THR A 28 -10.28 -0.09 0.32
C THR A 28 -11.27 1.02 0.65
N HIS A 29 -10.77 2.16 1.08
CA HIS A 29 -11.55 3.38 1.11
C HIS A 29 -11.75 3.89 -0.33
N LEU A 30 -12.86 4.59 -0.56
CA LEU A 30 -13.18 5.35 -1.78
C LEU A 30 -12.25 6.55 -2.08
N ARG A 31 -11.24 6.81 -1.25
CA ARG A 31 -10.25 7.88 -1.44
C ARG A 31 -8.95 7.53 -0.69
N PRO A 32 -7.82 8.15 -1.06
CA PRO A 32 -6.59 8.09 -0.29
C PRO A 32 -6.77 8.39 1.20
N THR A 33 -6.15 7.58 2.05
CA THR A 33 -6.11 7.77 3.51
C THR A 33 -4.84 8.52 3.90
N LYS A 34 -4.89 9.27 5.00
CA LYS A 34 -3.72 10.01 5.53
C LYS A 34 -2.57 9.05 5.80
N SER A 35 -2.82 7.97 6.52
CA SER A 35 -1.81 6.93 6.77
C SER A 35 -1.23 6.31 5.50
N GLY A 36 -2.03 6.13 4.44
CA GLY A 36 -1.56 5.62 3.16
C GLY A 36 -0.62 6.61 2.47
N PHE A 37 -1.01 7.89 2.41
CA PHE A 37 -0.20 8.93 1.79
C PHE A 37 1.06 9.28 2.59
N VAL A 38 0.96 9.38 3.91
CA VAL A 38 2.13 9.55 4.79
C VAL A 38 3.07 8.35 4.68
N GLY A 39 2.55 7.13 4.55
CA GLY A 39 3.36 5.94 4.28
C GLY A 39 4.07 5.98 2.93
N LEU A 40 3.46 6.57 1.90
CA LEU A 40 4.08 6.83 0.60
C LEU A 40 5.24 7.83 0.73
N LEU A 41 5.01 8.96 1.42
CA LEU A 41 6.03 9.96 1.71
C LEU A 41 7.20 9.36 2.50
N ALA A 42 6.92 8.62 3.57
CA ALA A 42 7.92 7.92 4.37
C ALA A 42 8.77 6.96 3.52
N ALA A 43 8.15 6.23 2.60
CA ALA A 43 8.86 5.35 1.67
C ALA A 43 9.78 6.15 0.72
N ALA A 44 9.29 7.28 0.21
CA ALA A 44 10.02 8.17 -0.69
C ALA A 44 11.31 8.71 -0.05
N VAL A 45 11.24 9.21 1.19
CA VAL A 45 12.41 9.74 1.92
C VAL A 45 13.28 8.67 2.56
N GLY A 46 12.84 7.41 2.63
CA GLY A 46 13.66 6.31 3.12
C GLY A 46 13.46 5.91 4.59
N PHE A 47 12.35 6.27 5.24
CA PHE A 47 12.03 5.86 6.61
C PHE A 47 11.82 4.35 6.73
N ASN A 48 12.48 3.70 7.68
CA ASN A 48 12.22 2.31 8.02
C ASN A 48 10.89 2.19 8.76
N ARG A 49 10.32 0.98 8.78
CA ARG A 49 9.01 0.76 9.43
C ARG A 49 9.08 0.90 10.96
N GLU A 50 10.27 0.79 11.52
CA GLU A 50 10.54 0.86 12.96
C GLU A 50 10.88 2.28 13.42
N ASP A 51 11.19 3.17 12.47
CA ASP A 51 11.51 4.56 12.78
C ASP A 51 10.27 5.29 13.34
N PRO A 52 10.45 6.27 14.23
CA PRO A 52 9.36 7.15 14.62
C PRO A 52 8.81 7.86 13.38
N ILE A 53 7.49 8.05 13.32
CA ILE A 53 6.85 8.64 12.13
C ILE A 53 7.06 10.15 12.02
N THR A 54 7.40 10.80 13.13
CA THR A 54 7.69 12.23 13.23
C THR A 54 8.85 12.64 12.31
N PRO A 55 8.76 13.78 11.60
CA PRO A 55 7.69 14.80 11.67
C PRO A 55 6.47 14.55 10.76
N LEU A 56 6.39 13.41 10.05
CA LEU A 56 5.37 13.21 9.02
C LEU A 56 3.93 13.05 9.56
N ASP A 57 3.76 12.76 10.85
CA ASP A 57 2.45 12.68 11.49
C ASP A 57 1.82 14.05 11.79
N GLU A 58 2.64 15.11 11.84
CA GLU A 58 2.22 16.50 12.07
C GLU A 58 1.60 17.16 10.83
N LEU A 59 1.83 16.57 9.64
CA LEU A 59 1.28 17.05 8.38
C LEU A 59 -0.25 17.07 8.40
N ARG A 60 -0.87 18.23 8.17
CA ARG A 60 -2.32 18.32 7.97
C ARG A 60 -2.66 17.80 6.58
N PHE A 61 -3.64 16.91 6.46
CA PHE A 61 -3.92 16.19 5.21
C PHE A 61 -5.22 16.60 4.53
N ALA A 62 -5.23 16.58 3.20
CA ALA A 62 -6.46 16.65 2.43
C ALA A 62 -6.35 15.87 1.12
N VAL A 63 -7.51 15.57 0.55
CA VAL A 63 -7.60 14.92 -0.75
C VAL A 63 -8.80 15.42 -1.55
N ARG A 64 -8.59 15.62 -2.84
CA ARG A 64 -9.58 15.98 -3.84
C ARG A 64 -9.75 14.84 -4.83
N ALA A 65 -11.00 14.45 -5.11
CA ALA A 65 -11.33 13.38 -6.05
C ALA A 65 -11.78 13.95 -7.40
N ASP A 66 -10.82 14.14 -8.30
CA ASP A 66 -11.08 14.61 -9.67
C ASP A 66 -11.75 13.48 -10.49
N ARG A 67 -11.28 12.25 -10.29
CA ARG A 67 -11.92 11.02 -10.78
C ARG A 67 -11.98 9.99 -9.63
N PRO A 68 -13.16 9.77 -9.02
CA PRO A 68 -13.28 8.89 -7.84
C PRO A 68 -12.98 7.41 -8.14
N GLY A 69 -13.01 7.01 -9.41
CA GLY A 69 -12.82 5.65 -9.86
C GLY A 69 -14.00 4.73 -9.55
N THR A 70 -13.85 3.45 -9.89
CA THR A 70 -14.85 2.40 -9.67
C THR A 70 -14.31 1.34 -8.73
N PRO A 71 -15.02 0.98 -7.64
CA PRO A 71 -14.63 -0.12 -6.79
C PRO A 71 -14.62 -1.45 -7.55
N VAL A 72 -13.55 -2.22 -7.41
CA VAL A 72 -13.42 -3.57 -7.97
C VAL A 72 -12.95 -4.53 -6.88
N GLU A 73 -13.34 -5.79 -7.01
CA GLU A 73 -12.96 -6.86 -6.09
C GLU A 73 -12.09 -7.88 -6.84
N ASP A 74 -10.96 -8.22 -6.22
CA ASP A 74 -10.00 -9.22 -6.71
C ASP A 74 -10.05 -10.44 -5.80
N TYR A 75 -10.29 -11.60 -6.41
CA TYR A 75 -10.25 -12.89 -5.73
C TYR A 75 -8.81 -13.41 -5.71
N HIS A 76 -8.16 -13.24 -4.57
CA HIS A 76 -6.72 -13.45 -4.46
C HIS A 76 -6.41 -14.72 -3.67
N THR A 77 -6.10 -15.79 -4.40
CA THR A 77 -5.67 -17.08 -3.83
C THR A 77 -4.16 -17.10 -3.60
N VAL A 78 -3.74 -17.48 -2.39
CA VAL A 78 -2.34 -17.71 -2.02
C VAL A 78 -2.20 -19.15 -1.54
N GLY A 79 -1.31 -19.92 -2.15
CA GLY A 79 -1.31 -21.37 -1.94
C GLY A 79 -2.27 -22.07 -2.89
N GLY A 80 -2.03 -23.35 -3.17
CA GLY A 80 -2.87 -24.17 -4.05
C GLY A 80 -2.20 -24.52 -5.37
N GLY A 81 -2.61 -25.64 -5.97
CA GLY A 81 -1.96 -26.24 -7.13
C GLY A 81 -0.86 -27.25 -6.76
N ARG A 82 -0.23 -27.81 -7.79
CA ARG A 82 0.91 -28.73 -7.71
C ARG A 82 2.19 -27.95 -7.92
N TYR A 83 3.08 -27.99 -6.95
CA TYR A 83 4.40 -27.34 -7.07
C TYR A 83 5.49 -28.39 -7.20
N PRO A 84 6.46 -28.20 -8.11
CA PRO A 84 7.60 -29.11 -8.19
C PRO A 84 8.39 -29.02 -6.88
N LEU A 85 8.74 -30.17 -6.31
CA LEU A 85 9.67 -30.23 -5.18
C LEU A 85 11.00 -29.62 -5.62
N ARG A 86 11.47 -28.58 -4.91
CA ARG A 86 12.77 -27.97 -5.23
C ARG A 86 13.88 -28.78 -4.57
N PRO A 87 15.05 -28.94 -5.19
CA PRO A 87 16.18 -29.64 -4.58
C PRO A 87 16.53 -29.12 -3.18
N ARG A 88 16.42 -27.80 -2.95
CA ARG A 88 16.61 -27.19 -1.63
C ARG A 88 15.70 -27.80 -0.57
N ASP A 89 14.43 -28.02 -0.89
CA ASP A 89 13.44 -28.48 0.08
C ASP A 89 13.77 -29.91 0.57
N LEU A 90 14.35 -30.76 -0.30
CA LEU A 90 14.87 -32.09 0.06
C LEU A 90 16.19 -32.03 0.84
N ILE A 91 17.08 -31.11 0.49
CA ILE A 91 18.39 -30.96 1.16
C ILE A 91 18.21 -30.48 2.61
N THR A 92 17.29 -29.55 2.84
CA THR A 92 17.08 -28.97 4.17
C THR A 92 16.20 -29.80 5.09
N ASP A 93 15.46 -30.78 4.55
CA ASP A 93 14.57 -31.65 5.32
C ASP A 93 14.86 -33.14 5.02
N HIS A 94 15.72 -33.74 5.84
CA HIS A 94 16.18 -35.12 5.68
C HIS A 94 15.04 -36.17 5.77
N ARG A 95 13.90 -35.83 6.36
CA ARG A 95 12.75 -36.73 6.48
C ARG A 95 11.83 -36.63 5.28
N LEU A 96 11.62 -35.41 4.77
CA LEU A 96 10.99 -35.22 3.48
C LEU A 96 11.81 -35.93 2.40
N ASN A 97 13.15 -35.82 2.46
CA ASN A 97 14.05 -36.57 1.59
C ASN A 97 13.84 -38.08 1.72
N ARG A 98 13.85 -38.65 2.93
CA ARG A 98 13.64 -40.10 3.12
C ARG A 98 12.26 -40.58 2.64
N THR A 99 11.22 -39.78 2.87
CA THR A 99 9.84 -40.09 2.45
C THR A 99 9.70 -40.03 0.93
N MET A 100 10.39 -39.09 0.27
CA MET A 100 10.28 -38.85 -1.17
C MET A 100 11.35 -39.59 -1.99
N ALA A 101 12.44 -40.07 -1.36
CA ALA A 101 13.54 -40.81 -2.01
C ALA A 101 13.07 -41.95 -2.92
N PRO A 102 12.11 -42.81 -2.52
CA PRO A 102 11.62 -43.88 -3.39
C PRO A 102 10.94 -43.39 -4.68
N LEU A 103 10.43 -42.14 -4.69
CA LEU A 103 9.82 -41.53 -5.87
C LEU A 103 10.85 -40.98 -6.87
N PHE A 104 12.13 -40.92 -6.47
CA PHE A 104 13.23 -40.40 -7.26
C PHE A 104 14.18 -41.48 -7.80
N ASP A 105 14.17 -42.68 -7.20
CA ASP A 105 15.09 -43.77 -7.54
C ASP A 105 14.90 -44.32 -8.97
N ASP A 106 13.72 -44.16 -9.57
CA ASP A 106 13.36 -44.67 -10.90
C ASP A 106 13.34 -43.60 -12.03
N VAL A 107 13.79 -42.35 -11.78
CA VAL A 107 13.76 -41.28 -12.80
C VAL A 107 15.11 -41.16 -13.51
N PRO A 108 15.29 -41.67 -14.74
CA PRO A 108 16.57 -41.59 -15.45
C PRO A 108 16.86 -40.16 -15.94
N GLY A 109 18.06 -39.65 -15.63
CA GLY A 109 18.64 -38.46 -16.26
C GLY A 109 19.13 -37.37 -15.30
N ARG A 110 20.00 -36.47 -15.79
CA ARG A 110 20.41 -35.25 -15.07
C ARG A 110 19.44 -34.12 -15.42
N ALA A 111 18.27 -34.08 -14.80
CA ALA A 111 17.38 -32.94 -14.93
C ALA A 111 17.84 -31.82 -13.97
N PHE A 112 18.32 -30.70 -14.53
CA PHE A 112 18.56 -29.48 -13.75
C PHE A 112 17.30 -28.61 -13.83
N GLY A 113 16.64 -28.34 -12.70
CA GLY A 113 15.50 -27.42 -12.62
C GLY A 113 14.24 -28.02 -12.01
N VAL A 114 13.53 -28.87 -12.75
CA VAL A 114 12.16 -29.35 -12.42
C VAL A 114 12.11 -30.88 -12.47
N MET A 115 11.80 -31.53 -11.36
CA MET A 115 11.61 -32.99 -11.31
C MET A 115 10.22 -33.35 -11.88
N PRO A 116 10.09 -34.23 -12.89
CA PRO A 116 8.81 -34.58 -13.53
C PRO A 116 7.81 -35.27 -12.59
N SER A 117 8.28 -35.83 -11.49
CA SER A 117 7.49 -36.58 -10.51
C SER A 117 8.39 -36.70 -9.28
N PRO A 118 8.11 -36.03 -8.14
CA PRO A 118 6.81 -35.64 -7.59
C PRO A 118 6.58 -34.12 -7.52
N SER A 119 5.34 -33.71 -7.79
CA SER A 119 4.82 -32.41 -7.37
C SER A 119 4.22 -32.53 -5.96
N ALA A 120 4.60 -31.64 -5.05
CA ALA A 120 3.88 -31.50 -3.79
C ALA A 120 2.52 -30.85 -4.06
N ASP A 121 1.43 -31.54 -3.69
CA ASP A 121 0.11 -30.92 -3.65
C ASP A 121 0.08 -29.87 -2.52
N GLY A 122 -0.34 -28.64 -2.83
CA GLY A 122 -0.62 -27.60 -1.82
C GLY A 122 0.58 -26.88 -1.21
N TRP A 123 1.79 -26.99 -1.76
CA TRP A 123 3.00 -26.36 -1.19
C TRP A 123 3.32 -24.98 -1.77
N TYR A 124 2.55 -23.97 -1.37
CA TYR A 124 3.04 -22.58 -1.40
C TYR A 124 2.72 -21.90 -0.07
N GLY A 125 3.72 -21.88 0.82
CA GLY A 125 3.67 -21.20 2.11
C GLY A 125 4.80 -21.62 3.03
N ALA A 126 5.21 -20.74 3.96
CA ALA A 126 6.16 -21.11 5.01
C ALA A 126 5.58 -22.27 5.85
N PRO A 127 6.40 -23.27 6.25
CA PRO A 127 5.94 -24.38 7.09
C PRO A 127 5.21 -23.86 8.34
N LYS A 128 4.07 -24.47 8.65
CA LYS A 128 3.25 -24.16 9.85
C LYS A 128 3.28 -25.37 10.79
N GLY A 129 3.06 -25.14 12.08
CA GLY A 129 3.13 -26.20 13.08
C GLY A 129 4.55 -26.75 13.22
N ILE A 130 5.53 -25.84 13.29
CA ILE A 130 6.92 -26.20 13.55
C ILE A 130 7.00 -26.67 15.01
N ALA A 131 7.39 -27.92 15.20
CA ALA A 131 7.58 -28.52 16.52
C ALA A 131 8.93 -29.23 16.57
N PRO A 132 9.61 -29.25 17.73
CA PRO A 132 10.80 -30.04 17.90
C PRO A 132 10.44 -31.52 17.72
N ASP A 133 11.25 -32.19 16.93
CA ASP A 133 11.21 -33.62 16.79
C ASP A 133 11.53 -34.32 18.12
N ALA A 134 10.80 -35.40 18.42
CA ALA A 134 10.93 -36.11 19.68
C ALA A 134 12.31 -36.76 19.85
N ASP A 135 12.96 -37.19 18.76
CA ASP A 135 14.21 -37.95 18.82
C ASP A 135 15.44 -37.05 18.62
N SER A 136 15.37 -36.09 17.71
CA SER A 136 16.50 -35.25 17.29
C SER A 136 16.45 -33.82 17.82
N GLY A 137 15.32 -33.38 18.37
CA GLY A 137 15.09 -31.99 18.81
C GLY A 137 15.05 -30.96 17.67
N GLN A 138 15.27 -31.37 16.42
CA GLN A 138 15.20 -30.48 15.27
C GLN A 138 13.77 -29.99 15.05
N LEU A 139 13.62 -28.70 14.77
CA LEU A 139 12.33 -28.11 14.46
C LEU A 139 11.83 -28.59 13.10
N LEU A 140 10.75 -29.38 13.09
CA LEU A 140 10.13 -29.93 11.88
C LEU A 140 8.71 -29.43 11.69
N ALA A 141 8.30 -29.28 10.43
CA ALA A 141 6.93 -28.96 10.08
C ALA A 141 6.03 -30.19 10.27
N ARG A 142 4.99 -30.10 11.10
CA ARG A 142 4.04 -31.20 11.33
C ARG A 142 3.13 -31.49 10.13
N THR A 143 3.06 -30.61 9.13
CA THR A 143 2.16 -30.78 7.97
C THR A 143 2.88 -30.42 6.68
N GLY A 144 3.01 -31.40 5.78
CA GLY A 144 3.65 -31.27 4.46
C GLY A 144 2.75 -30.68 3.36
N HIS A 145 1.50 -30.37 3.68
CA HIS A 145 0.51 -29.80 2.76
C HIS A 145 -0.21 -28.61 3.42
N ARG A 146 -0.58 -27.60 2.63
CA ARG A 146 -1.48 -26.52 3.08
C ARG A 146 -2.64 -26.37 2.12
N ASN A 147 -3.81 -26.11 2.68
CA ASN A 147 -4.95 -25.64 1.89
C ASN A 147 -4.68 -24.22 1.38
N PRO A 148 -5.15 -23.89 0.15
CA PRO A 148 -5.08 -22.53 -0.36
C PRO A 148 -5.78 -21.58 0.60
N ILE A 149 -5.19 -20.41 0.81
CA ILE A 149 -5.82 -19.31 1.53
C ILE A 149 -6.38 -18.37 0.48
N ILE A 150 -7.69 -18.15 0.55
CA ILE A 150 -8.38 -17.20 -0.31
C ILE A 150 -8.52 -15.89 0.46
N THR A 151 -8.22 -14.78 -0.21
CA THR A 151 -8.46 -13.44 0.30
C THR A 151 -9.21 -12.63 -0.75
N ASN A 152 -10.23 -11.90 -0.32
CA ASN A 152 -10.96 -10.99 -1.18
C ASN A 152 -10.43 -9.57 -0.96
N ARG A 153 -10.04 -8.93 -2.05
CA ARG A 153 -9.21 -7.74 -2.03
C ARG A 153 -9.87 -6.64 -2.84
N SER A 154 -10.36 -5.59 -2.17
CA SER A 154 -10.96 -4.45 -2.85
C SER A 154 -9.92 -3.44 -3.33
N TYR A 155 -10.16 -2.86 -4.51
CA TYR A 155 -9.37 -1.81 -5.16
C TYR A 155 -10.29 -0.73 -5.74
N LEU A 156 -9.71 0.40 -6.10
CA LEU A 156 -10.32 1.41 -6.96
C LEU A 156 -9.66 1.34 -8.34
N ALA A 157 -10.46 1.10 -9.37
CA ALA A 157 -10.02 1.14 -10.75
C ALA A 157 -10.23 2.53 -11.35
N ASP A 158 -9.25 2.96 -12.17
CA ASP A 158 -9.33 4.19 -12.95
C ASP A 158 -9.66 5.45 -12.11
N ALA A 159 -9.00 5.54 -10.95
CA ALA A 159 -9.14 6.65 -10.03
C ALA A 159 -7.98 7.64 -10.17
N GLN A 160 -8.29 8.93 -10.05
CA GLN A 160 -7.32 10.02 -10.03
C GLN A 160 -7.66 10.99 -8.90
N PHE A 161 -6.73 11.15 -7.97
CA PHE A 161 -6.86 12.04 -6.83
C PHE A 161 -5.74 13.07 -6.81
N VAL A 162 -6.01 14.21 -6.19
CA VAL A 162 -4.98 15.17 -5.77
C VAL A 162 -4.92 15.13 -4.25
N ALA A 163 -3.84 14.60 -3.69
CA ALA A 163 -3.55 14.66 -2.26
C ALA A 163 -2.78 15.95 -1.93
N ALA A 164 -2.95 16.43 -0.72
CA ALA A 164 -2.21 17.56 -0.18
C ALA A 164 -1.78 17.31 1.25
N VAL A 165 -0.58 17.79 1.59
CA VAL A 165 -0.12 17.93 2.97
C VAL A 165 0.32 19.36 3.24
N GLU A 166 -0.07 19.89 4.38
CA GLU A 166 0.22 21.25 4.82
C GLU A 166 1.13 21.25 6.04
N HIS A 167 2.13 22.13 6.04
CA HIS A 167 3.04 22.36 7.15
C HIS A 167 3.67 23.76 7.07
N GLU A 168 4.19 24.26 8.20
CA GLU A 168 4.90 25.56 8.23
C GLU A 168 6.32 25.48 7.66
N ASP A 169 6.96 24.31 7.79
CA ASP A 169 8.30 24.04 7.26
C ASP A 169 8.27 23.77 5.75
N LYS A 170 8.57 24.81 4.96
CA LYS A 170 8.68 24.71 3.51
C LYS A 170 9.82 23.78 3.07
N GLN A 171 10.96 23.81 3.77
CA GLN A 171 12.14 23.04 3.36
C GLN A 171 11.84 21.54 3.44
N MET A 172 11.20 21.10 4.52
CA MET A 172 10.74 19.72 4.65
C MET A 172 9.78 19.34 3.50
N LEU A 173 8.83 20.21 3.14
CA LEU A 173 7.90 19.94 2.03
C LEU A 173 8.62 19.89 0.68
N ASP A 174 9.62 20.73 0.44
CA ASP A 174 10.42 20.70 -0.79
C ASP A 174 11.23 19.39 -0.89
N GLU A 175 11.82 18.94 0.22
CA GLU A 175 12.53 17.65 0.29
C GLU A 175 11.59 16.47 0.00
N LEU A 176 10.37 16.51 0.54
CA LEU A 176 9.33 15.53 0.24
C LEU A 176 8.91 15.56 -1.23
N ALA A 177 8.77 16.76 -1.81
CA ALA A 177 8.41 16.94 -3.21
C ALA A 177 9.45 16.32 -4.15
N VAL A 178 10.74 16.52 -3.86
CA VAL A 178 11.85 15.91 -4.60
C VAL A 178 11.88 14.40 -4.40
N ALA A 179 11.68 13.92 -3.17
CA ALA A 179 11.69 12.50 -2.87
C ALA A 179 10.56 11.73 -3.58
N LEU A 180 9.40 12.35 -3.83
CA LEU A 180 8.31 11.72 -4.59
C LEU A 180 8.73 11.36 -6.03
N GLU A 181 9.59 12.17 -6.65
CA GLU A 181 10.11 11.93 -8.02
C GLU A 181 11.43 11.15 -8.03
N GLN A 182 12.23 11.27 -6.97
CA GLN A 182 13.50 10.55 -6.80
C GLN A 182 13.48 9.70 -5.52
N PRO A 183 12.62 8.66 -5.46
CA PRO A 183 12.36 7.99 -4.21
C PRO A 183 13.47 7.01 -3.84
N ARG A 184 13.79 6.95 -2.54
CA ARG A 184 14.73 5.96 -2.00
C ARG A 184 14.19 4.54 -2.01
N ARG A 185 12.87 4.37 -2.11
CA ARG A 185 12.19 3.07 -2.23
C ARG A 185 11.10 3.15 -3.29
N LEU A 186 10.79 2.02 -3.91
CA LEU A 186 9.67 1.94 -4.85
C LEU A 186 8.36 2.41 -4.21
N LEU A 187 7.62 3.21 -4.96
CA LEU A 187 6.37 3.83 -4.55
C LEU A 187 5.17 3.06 -5.12
N TRP A 188 4.08 3.02 -4.35
CA TRP A 188 2.84 2.32 -4.72
C TRP A 188 1.64 3.02 -4.10
N LEU A 189 0.54 3.05 -4.84
CA LEU A 189 -0.75 3.63 -4.43
C LEU A 189 -1.48 2.66 -3.49
N GLY A 190 -0.95 2.57 -2.27
CA GLY A 190 -1.42 1.72 -1.19
C GLY A 190 -0.80 0.32 -1.19
N ARG A 191 -1.10 -0.53 -2.17
CA ARG A 191 -0.55 -1.89 -2.28
C ARG A 191 0.57 -1.95 -3.33
N LYS A 192 1.55 -2.84 -3.11
CA LYS A 192 2.69 -3.02 -4.03
C LYS A 192 2.32 -3.33 -5.49
N SER A 193 1.13 -3.90 -5.72
CA SER A 193 0.58 -4.20 -7.04
C SER A 193 -0.01 -2.98 -7.77
N CYS A 194 -0.04 -1.81 -7.13
CA CYS A 194 -0.66 -0.58 -7.62
C CYS A 194 0.42 0.47 -7.91
N PRO A 195 1.16 0.39 -9.03
CA PRO A 195 2.16 1.38 -9.38
C PRO A 195 1.49 2.74 -9.71
N PRO A 196 2.11 3.87 -9.32
CA PRO A 196 1.69 5.19 -9.77
C PRO A 196 1.99 5.37 -11.27
N ALA A 197 1.25 6.27 -11.93
CA ALA A 197 1.37 6.57 -13.35
C ALA A 197 1.77 8.04 -13.59
N GLY A 198 2.94 8.24 -14.21
CA GLY A 198 3.52 9.56 -14.45
C GLY A 198 4.07 10.20 -13.18
N GLU A 199 4.30 11.51 -13.23
CA GLU A 199 4.78 12.28 -12.08
C GLU A 199 3.73 12.32 -10.95
N ILE A 200 4.24 12.28 -9.73
CA ILE A 200 3.46 12.25 -8.50
C ILE A 200 3.44 13.63 -7.86
N SER A 201 4.57 14.33 -7.81
CA SER A 201 4.72 15.63 -7.16
C SER A 201 4.05 16.75 -7.97
N GLY A 202 3.17 17.51 -7.33
CA GLY A 202 2.58 18.74 -7.87
C GLY A 202 3.29 20.01 -7.38
N GLY A 203 4.43 19.86 -6.71
CA GLY A 203 5.20 20.96 -6.13
C GLY A 203 4.63 21.51 -4.82
N VAL A 204 5.38 22.47 -4.25
CA VAL A 204 5.05 23.15 -2.98
C VAL A 204 4.56 24.56 -3.25
N HIS A 205 3.42 24.91 -2.67
CA HIS A 205 2.72 26.18 -2.90
C HIS A 205 2.48 26.92 -1.58
N PRO A 206 2.57 28.25 -1.55
CA PRO A 206 2.25 29.04 -0.35
C PRO A 206 0.73 29.08 -0.12
N GLY A 207 0.31 29.12 1.15
CA GLY A 207 -1.09 29.21 1.56
C GLY A 207 -1.58 27.99 2.33
N CYS A 208 -2.85 27.98 2.70
CA CYS A 208 -3.47 26.81 3.33
C CYS A 208 -4.05 25.85 2.28
N ILE A 209 -4.33 24.60 2.68
CA ILE A 209 -4.93 23.57 1.80
C ILE A 209 -6.17 24.09 1.09
N GLU A 210 -7.05 24.80 1.78
CA GLU A 210 -8.29 25.31 1.22
C GLU A 210 -8.05 26.26 0.04
N GLU A 211 -7.10 27.19 0.18
CA GLU A 211 -6.73 28.15 -0.85
C GLU A 211 -6.03 27.46 -2.03
N VAL A 212 -5.08 26.57 -1.74
CA VAL A 212 -4.30 25.87 -2.77
C VAL A 212 -5.21 24.94 -3.58
N PHE A 213 -6.11 24.18 -2.96
CA PHE A 213 -7.06 23.34 -3.68
C PHE A 213 -8.08 24.14 -4.50
N ALA A 214 -8.52 25.29 -4.00
CA ALA A 214 -9.42 26.19 -4.72
C ALA A 214 -8.76 26.85 -5.93
N THR A 215 -7.43 26.86 -6.02
CA THR A 215 -6.66 27.47 -7.12
C THR A 215 -6.01 26.46 -8.06
N THR A 216 -5.97 25.18 -7.66
CA THR A 216 -5.37 24.08 -8.43
C THR A 216 -6.30 23.57 -9.52
N ARG A 217 -5.81 23.53 -10.76
CA ARG A 217 -6.54 23.01 -11.91
C ARG A 217 -6.97 21.56 -11.70
N LEU A 218 -8.12 21.18 -12.25
CA LEU A 218 -8.55 19.78 -12.34
C LEU A 218 -7.56 18.93 -13.15
N LEU A 219 -7.37 17.68 -12.74
CA LEU A 219 -6.64 16.69 -13.50
C LEU A 219 -7.34 16.38 -14.84
N PRO A 220 -6.60 15.93 -15.87
CA PRO A 220 -7.20 15.45 -17.10
C PRO A 220 -8.24 14.35 -16.84
N GLN A 221 -9.34 14.36 -17.57
CA GLN A 221 -10.45 13.39 -17.45
C GLN A 221 -11.17 13.41 -16.09
N ALA A 222 -11.13 14.55 -15.40
CA ALA A 222 -12.00 14.81 -14.25
C ALA A 222 -13.47 14.57 -14.61
N THR A 223 -14.22 14.01 -13.65
CA THR A 223 -15.61 13.59 -13.86
C THR A 223 -16.63 14.65 -13.46
N SER A 224 -16.18 15.71 -12.81
CA SER A 224 -17.01 16.80 -12.31
C SER A 224 -16.20 18.08 -12.25
N GLU A 225 -16.83 19.21 -12.59
CA GLU A 225 -16.24 20.54 -12.43
C GLU A 225 -16.11 20.95 -10.96
N GLN A 226 -16.89 20.32 -10.07
CA GLN A 226 -16.87 20.58 -8.63
C GLN A 226 -16.52 19.32 -7.86
N PRO A 227 -15.27 18.85 -7.83
CA PRO A 227 -14.92 17.57 -7.21
C PRO A 227 -15.22 17.57 -5.70
N TRP A 228 -15.43 16.37 -5.14
CA TRP A 228 -15.47 16.21 -3.70
C TRP A 228 -14.05 16.36 -3.12
N THR A 229 -13.98 17.08 -2.01
CA THR A 229 -12.76 17.30 -1.25
C THR A 229 -12.98 16.91 0.20
N TRP A 230 -11.98 16.28 0.81
CA TRP A 230 -11.95 15.94 2.22
C TRP A 230 -10.73 16.61 2.84
N VAL A 231 -10.97 17.52 3.77
CA VAL A 231 -9.93 18.30 4.43
C VAL A 231 -9.91 17.96 5.90
N GLU A 232 -8.73 17.70 6.45
CA GLU A 232 -8.53 17.51 7.89
C GLU A 232 -8.88 18.79 8.67
N VAL A 233 -9.65 18.61 9.74
CA VAL A 233 -10.15 19.68 10.59
C VAL A 233 -10.03 19.30 12.07
N ALA A 234 -10.06 20.30 12.94
CA ALA A 234 -10.01 20.08 14.39
C ALA A 234 -11.23 19.27 14.88
N PRO A 235 -11.07 18.46 15.94
CA PRO A 235 -12.19 17.79 16.62
C PRO A 235 -13.25 18.81 17.05
N GLY A 236 -14.54 18.47 16.91
CA GLY A 236 -15.65 19.36 17.27
C GLY A 236 -16.07 20.35 16.18
N THR A 237 -15.36 20.40 15.04
CA THR A 237 -15.79 21.20 13.88
C THR A 237 -17.15 20.72 13.37
N THR A 238 -18.10 21.65 13.18
CA THR A 238 -19.45 21.34 12.66
C THR A 238 -19.38 20.66 11.30
N GLY A 239 -20.08 19.52 11.16
CA GLY A 239 -20.10 18.72 9.92
C GLY A 239 -18.85 17.88 9.68
N ALA A 240 -17.94 17.78 10.66
CA ALA A 240 -16.79 16.89 10.57
C ALA A 240 -17.17 15.42 10.80
N SER A 241 -16.57 14.54 10.02
CA SER A 241 -16.68 13.08 10.16
C SER A 241 -15.39 12.52 10.74
N ARG A 242 -15.52 11.52 11.61
CA ARG A 242 -14.38 10.83 12.24
C ARG A 242 -13.91 9.67 11.35
N ILE A 243 -12.59 9.55 11.18
CA ILE A 243 -11.92 8.48 10.42
C ILE A 243 -10.68 7.99 11.19
N ASN A 244 -10.36 6.69 11.14
CA ASN A 244 -9.26 6.08 11.91
C ASN A 244 -8.03 5.82 11.05
N ASP A 245 -7.40 6.86 10.52
CA ASP A 245 -6.24 6.76 9.63
C ASP A 245 -5.11 7.76 9.95
N GLN A 246 -5.12 8.40 11.13
CA GLN A 246 -3.96 9.14 11.62
C GLN A 246 -2.83 8.14 11.92
N PRO A 247 -1.68 8.19 11.24
CA PRO A 247 -0.57 7.29 11.51
C PRO A 247 0.02 7.58 12.88
N VAL A 248 0.16 6.55 13.72
CA VAL A 248 0.90 6.62 15.00
C VAL A 248 2.17 5.80 14.93
N SER A 249 2.08 4.58 14.39
CA SER A 249 3.26 3.74 14.13
C SER A 249 3.06 2.84 12.93
N PHE A 250 4.10 2.72 12.11
CA PHE A 250 4.17 1.75 11.02
C PHE A 250 4.92 0.46 11.38
N HIS A 251 5.27 0.29 12.66
CA HIS A 251 6.01 -0.87 13.15
C HIS A 251 5.34 -2.18 12.71
N PRO A 252 6.07 -3.18 12.20
CA PRO A 252 5.46 -4.42 11.69
C PRO A 252 4.60 -5.16 12.71
N THR A 253 4.98 -5.14 13.99
CA THR A 253 4.28 -5.85 15.08
C THR A 253 3.33 -4.95 15.91
N HIS A 254 3.56 -3.64 15.93
CA HIS A 254 2.83 -2.69 16.79
C HIS A 254 2.21 -1.55 15.97
N ARG A 255 1.82 -1.87 14.73
CA ARG A 255 1.17 -0.94 13.80
C ARG A 255 -0.08 -0.36 14.47
N SER A 256 -0.16 0.97 14.55
CA SER A 256 -1.24 1.66 15.26
C SER A 256 -1.68 2.93 14.54
N TYR A 257 -2.96 3.24 14.72
CA TYR A 257 -3.65 4.36 14.10
C TYR A 257 -4.53 5.05 15.12
N ALA A 258 -4.64 6.37 15.00
CA ALA A 258 -5.51 7.20 15.81
C ALA A 258 -6.69 7.74 14.97
N PRO A 259 -7.77 8.19 15.62
CA PRO A 259 -8.80 8.95 14.93
C PRO A 259 -8.31 10.33 14.52
N ARG A 260 -8.72 10.78 13.32
CA ARG A 260 -8.73 12.18 12.91
C ARG A 260 -10.13 12.58 12.44
N TRP A 261 -10.33 13.87 12.23
CA TRP A 261 -11.58 14.45 11.78
C TRP A 261 -11.36 15.13 10.43
N GLU A 262 -12.33 14.98 9.55
CA GLU A 262 -12.31 15.63 8.24
C GLU A 262 -13.68 16.17 7.88
N ARG A 263 -13.69 17.26 7.12
CA ARG A 263 -14.89 17.86 6.57
C ARG A 263 -14.92 17.60 5.07
N ARG A 264 -16.07 17.14 4.58
CA ARG A 264 -16.32 16.92 3.16
C ARG A 264 -16.98 18.15 2.55
N VAL A 265 -16.38 18.71 1.50
CA VAL A 265 -16.87 19.91 0.79
C VAL A 265 -16.78 19.73 -0.72
N ARG A 266 -17.65 20.43 -1.47
CA ARG A 266 -17.48 20.66 -2.91
C ARG A 266 -16.72 21.97 -3.08
N ILE A 267 -15.79 22.00 -4.02
CA ILE A 267 -15.04 23.21 -4.37
C ILE A 267 -15.13 23.43 -5.88
N GLU A 268 -15.04 24.68 -6.33
CA GLU A 268 -14.89 25.05 -7.74
C GLU A 268 -13.41 25.40 -7.97
N PRO A 269 -12.61 24.49 -8.53
CA PRO A 269 -11.17 24.72 -8.66
C PRO A 269 -10.87 25.74 -9.76
N GLY A 270 -10.04 26.72 -9.43
CA GLY A 270 -9.44 27.66 -10.36
C GLY A 270 -8.39 27.02 -11.26
N GLN A 271 -7.62 27.85 -11.98
CA GLN A 271 -6.67 27.40 -12.99
C GLN A 271 -5.25 27.95 -12.81
N SER A 272 -4.94 28.60 -11.69
CA SER A 272 -3.65 29.28 -11.48
C SER A 272 -2.52 28.34 -11.14
N ILE A 273 -2.79 27.21 -10.46
CA ILE A 273 -1.81 26.13 -10.28
C ILE A 273 -2.11 25.05 -11.32
N GLY A 274 -1.22 24.93 -12.30
CA GLY A 274 -1.32 23.98 -13.41
C GLY A 274 -0.61 22.65 -13.15
N TRP A 275 -0.84 21.70 -14.05
CA TRP A 275 -0.18 20.39 -14.07
C TRP A 275 0.73 20.25 -15.28
N GLU A 276 1.48 21.31 -15.58
CA GLU A 276 2.06 21.56 -16.90
C GLU A 276 3.19 20.58 -17.28
N HIS A 277 3.67 19.83 -16.29
CA HIS A 277 4.67 18.77 -16.43
C HIS A 277 4.06 17.38 -16.69
N LEU A 278 2.72 17.23 -16.63
CA LEU A 278 2.01 15.94 -16.79
C LEU A 278 1.65 15.55 -18.24
N LEU A 279 2.08 16.32 -19.24
CA LEU A 279 1.78 16.12 -20.67
C LEU A 279 3.04 15.80 -21.48
#